data_AF-A0A022PKH9-F1
#
_entry.id   AF-A0A022PKH9-F1
#
_cell.length_a   1.000
_cell.length_b   1.000
_cell.length_c   1.000
_cell.angle_alpha   90.00
_cell.angle_beta   90.00
_cell.angle_gamma   90.00
#
_symmetry.space_group_name_H-M   'P 1'
#
loop_
_entity.id
_entity.type
_entity.pdbx_description
1 polymer ?
#
loop_
_entity_poly.entity_id
_entity_poly.type
_entity_poly.pdbx_seq_one_letter_code
_entity_poly.pdbx_strand_id
1 'polypeptide(L)'
;MLVFKQQLQAHQLTQSAAASAAGISAAALAQIVNHNIWPRQNADAIRQRITDFLAKRGIDTAKSFEVVQTTNQSDIYTDNKNTTLISEEEIMLLKKQVLFPATKKHFGLFRDPFE
;
A
#
# COMPACT_ATOMS: atom_id res chain seq x y z
N MET A 1 5.23 -5.07 3.11
CA MET A 1 4.78 -4.51 4.39
C MET A 1 5.83 -4.81 5.46
N LEU A 2 6.22 -3.84 6.27
CA LEU A 2 7.24 -4.00 7.32
C LEU A 2 6.66 -4.63 8.61
N VAL A 3 7.51 -5.35 9.35
CA VAL A 3 7.21 -5.88 10.70
C VAL A 3 6.79 -4.76 11.64
N PHE A 4 7.31 -3.55 11.42
CA PHE A 4 6.92 -2.33 12.11
C PHE A 4 5.39 -2.12 12.17
N LYS A 5 4.63 -2.47 11.12
CA LYS A 5 3.16 -2.35 11.15
C LYS A 5 2.54 -3.27 12.20
N GLN A 6 3.01 -4.51 12.27
CA GLN A 6 2.53 -5.51 13.23
C GLN A 6 2.90 -5.11 14.65
N GLN A 7 4.12 -4.59 14.86
CA GLN A 7 4.55 -4.08 16.16
C GLN A 7 3.68 -2.92 16.65
N LEU A 8 3.35 -1.96 15.77
CA LEU A 8 2.45 -0.87 16.14
C LEU A 8 1.07 -1.39 16.56
N GLN A 9 0.51 -2.36 15.84
CA GLN A 9 -0.78 -2.97 16.19
C GLN A 9 -0.73 -3.75 17.51
N ALA A 10 0.30 -4.56 17.71
CA ALA A 10 0.48 -5.38 18.91
C ALA A 10 0.59 -4.54 20.19
N HIS A 11 1.22 -3.36 20.10
CA HIS A 11 1.40 -2.44 21.23
C HIS A 11 0.34 -1.32 21.30
N GLN A 12 -0.76 -1.44 20.54
CA GLN A 12 -1.81 -0.41 20.41
C GLN A 12 -1.27 1.01 20.12
N LEU A 13 -0.18 1.10 19.37
CA LEU A 13 0.42 2.36 18.94
C LEU A 13 -0.17 2.80 17.60
N THR A 14 -0.47 4.10 17.49
CA THR A 14 -0.98 4.67 16.25
C THR A 14 0.16 5.08 15.33
N GLN A 15 -0.04 4.93 14.01
CA GLN A 15 0.89 5.43 13.01
C GLN A 15 1.06 6.95 13.09
N SER A 16 0.03 7.69 13.47
CA SER A 16 0.12 9.15 13.67
C SER A 16 1.08 9.54 14.79
N ALA A 17 1.08 8.80 15.91
CA ALA A 17 2.01 9.03 17.02
C ALA A 17 3.46 8.75 16.60
N ALA A 18 3.70 7.63 15.89
CA ALA A 18 5.01 7.30 15.36
C ALA A 18 5.50 8.34 14.32
N ALA A 19 4.61 8.85 13.47
CA ALA A 19 4.93 9.87 12.48
C ALA A 19 5.35 11.18 13.14
N SER A 20 4.61 11.58 14.19
CA SER A 20 4.92 12.77 14.99
C SER A 20 6.27 12.64 15.70
N ALA A 21 6.58 11.47 16.26
CA ALA A 21 7.87 11.19 16.91
C ALA A 21 9.05 11.18 15.91
N ALA A 22 8.81 10.71 14.68
CA ALA A 22 9.80 10.71 13.61
C ALA A 22 9.98 12.10 12.94
N GLY A 23 9.02 13.02 13.15
CA GLY A 23 9.00 14.34 12.53
C GLY A 23 8.65 14.31 11.04
N ILE A 24 7.82 13.35 10.62
CA ILE A 24 7.37 13.19 9.22
C ILE A 24 5.84 13.21 9.13
N SER A 25 5.31 13.40 7.92
CA SER A 25 3.86 13.33 7.70
C SER A 25 3.33 11.91 7.89
N ALA A 26 2.06 11.78 8.25
CA ALA A 26 1.40 10.48 8.38
C ALA A 26 1.44 9.68 7.06
N ALA A 27 1.32 10.37 5.92
CA ALA A 27 1.45 9.76 4.60
C ALA A 27 2.85 9.21 4.34
N ALA A 28 3.90 9.94 4.71
CA ALA A 28 5.28 9.47 4.58
C ALA A 28 5.54 8.24 5.46
N LEU A 29 5.03 8.22 6.69
CA LEU A 29 5.14 7.03 7.54
C LEU A 29 4.38 5.83 6.92
N ALA A 30 3.18 6.05 6.37
CA ALA A 30 2.43 4.99 5.72
C ALA A 30 3.17 4.38 4.51
N GLN A 31 3.89 5.20 3.74
CA GLN A 31 4.75 4.74 2.64
C GLN A 31 5.90 3.87 3.15
N ILE A 32 6.55 4.26 4.23
CA ILE A 32 7.60 3.45 4.88
C ILE A 32 7.02 2.11 5.38
N VAL A 33 5.92 2.16 6.14
CA VAL A 33 5.34 0.98 6.79
C VAL A 33 4.80 -0.05 5.77
N ASN A 34 4.08 0.42 4.74
CA ASN A 34 3.43 -0.48 3.79
C ASN A 34 4.37 -0.91 2.65
N HIS A 35 5.13 0.03 2.10
CA HIS A 35 5.91 -0.14 0.88
C HIS A 35 7.43 -0.12 1.09
N ASN A 36 7.92 0.13 2.32
CA ASN A 36 9.34 0.31 2.61
C ASN A 36 10.00 1.44 1.78
N ILE A 37 9.20 2.46 1.43
CA ILE A 37 9.68 3.63 0.67
C ILE A 37 10.11 4.71 1.66
N TRP A 38 11.41 5.02 1.66
CA TRP A 38 11.99 6.02 2.53
C TRP A 38 12.10 7.39 1.84
N PRO A 39 11.99 8.50 2.58
CA PRO A 39 12.26 9.82 2.04
C PRO A 39 13.68 9.91 1.49
N ARG A 40 13.85 10.61 0.35
CA ARG A 40 15.16 10.78 -0.28
C ARG A 40 16.17 11.52 0.61
N GLN A 41 15.69 12.39 1.50
CA GLN A 41 16.50 13.16 2.43
C GLN A 41 16.25 12.66 3.85
N ASN A 42 17.31 12.65 4.68
CA ASN A 42 17.25 12.34 6.11
C ASN A 42 16.72 10.93 6.46
N ALA A 43 16.81 9.96 5.54
CA ALA A 43 16.34 8.59 5.76
C ALA A 43 16.93 7.97 7.04
N ASP A 44 18.24 8.11 7.24
CA ASP A 44 18.93 7.58 8.42
C ASP A 44 18.48 8.25 9.72
N ALA A 45 18.29 9.57 9.70
CA ALA A 45 17.81 10.32 10.86
C ALA A 45 16.36 9.93 11.22
N ILE A 46 15.50 9.71 10.22
CA ILE A 46 14.13 9.24 10.42
C ILE A 46 14.15 7.82 10.99
N ARG A 47 15.01 6.94 10.46
CA ARG A 47 15.16 5.57 10.97
C ARG A 47 15.59 5.58 12.43
N GLN A 48 16.58 6.39 12.80
CA GLN A 48 17.02 6.56 14.19
C GLN A 48 15.89 7.03 15.10
N ARG A 49 15.13 8.07 14.71
CA ARG A 49 14.01 8.56 15.52
C ARG A 49 12.90 7.51 15.72
N ILE A 50 12.62 6.70 14.69
CA ILE A 50 11.66 5.60 14.79
C ILE A 50 12.19 4.53 15.75
N THR A 51 13.47 4.16 15.62
CA THR A 51 14.14 3.22 16.54
C THR A 51 14.10 3.73 17.98
N ASP A 52 14.40 5.01 18.22
CA ASP A 52 14.34 5.63 19.54
C ASP A 52 12.92 5.61 20.13
N PHE A 53 11.92 5.88 19.29
CA PHE A 53 10.52 5.83 19.69
C PHE A 53 10.10 4.42 20.12
N LEU A 54 10.53 3.40 19.37
CA LEU A 54 10.27 1.99 19.67
C LEU A 54 11.03 1.53 20.92
N ALA A 55 12.31 1.90 21.05
CA ALA A 55 13.14 1.57 22.21
C ALA A 55 12.59 2.17 23.51
N LYS A 56 12.10 3.42 23.48
CA LYS A 56 11.41 4.06 24.62
C LYS A 56 10.14 3.33 25.06
N ARG A 57 9.54 2.55 24.17
CA ARG A 57 8.36 1.71 24.43
C ARG A 57 8.72 0.27 24.79
N GLY A 58 10.01 -0.07 24.87
CA GLY A 58 10.49 -1.42 25.17
C GLY A 58 10.32 -2.42 24.02
N ILE A 59 10.17 -1.93 22.79
CA ILE A 59 9.96 -2.78 21.61
C ILE A 59 11.33 -3.11 21.00
N ASP A 60 11.57 -4.39 20.71
CA ASP A 60 12.78 -4.83 20.01
C ASP A 60 12.82 -4.27 18.58
N THR A 61 13.89 -3.52 18.30
CA THR A 61 14.08 -2.77 17.05
C THR A 61 14.88 -3.54 15.99
N ALA A 62 15.52 -4.65 16.36
CA ALA A 62 16.41 -5.39 15.47
C ALA A 62 15.71 -5.87 14.19
N LYS A 63 14.42 -6.22 14.29
CA LYS A 63 13.61 -6.74 13.18
C LYS A 63 12.52 -5.79 12.69
N SER A 64 12.39 -4.60 13.28
CA SER A 64 11.27 -3.68 12.97
C SER A 64 11.20 -3.30 11.50
N PHE A 65 12.35 -3.14 10.85
CA PHE A 65 12.44 -2.74 9.44
C PHE A 65 12.61 -3.93 8.49
N GLU A 66 12.48 -5.17 8.98
CA GLU A 66 12.41 -6.33 8.10
C GLU A 66 11.07 -6.34 7.36
N VAL A 67 11.12 -6.76 6.09
CA VAL A 67 9.91 -6.98 5.30
C VAL A 67 9.27 -8.24 5.84
N VAL A 68 8.00 -8.16 6.25
CA VAL A 68 7.21 -9.36 6.50
C VAL A 68 7.14 -10.09 5.17
N GLN A 69 7.82 -11.23 5.07
CA GLN A 69 7.55 -12.18 4.00
C GLN A 69 6.16 -12.71 4.26
N THR A 70 5.15 -12.04 3.70
CA THR A 70 3.89 -12.70 3.44
C THR A 70 4.26 -13.77 2.43
N THR A 71 4.47 -15.00 2.91
CA THR A 71 4.29 -16.17 2.06
C THR A 71 2.87 -16.00 1.54
N ASN A 72 2.75 -15.47 0.32
CA ASN A 72 1.53 -15.52 -0.43
C ASN A 72 1.28 -17.00 -0.60
N GLN A 73 0.57 -17.58 0.36
CA GLN A 73 0.11 -18.93 0.30
C GLN A 73 -0.73 -18.94 -0.97
N SER A 74 -0.16 -19.58 -1.97
CA SER A 74 -0.73 -19.78 -3.27
C SER A 74 -2.05 -20.50 -3.06
N ASP A 75 -3.14 -19.76 -3.02
CA ASP A 75 -4.44 -20.31 -3.32
C ASP A 75 -4.36 -20.77 -4.78
N ILE A 76 -4.23 -22.08 -4.90
CA ILE A 76 -4.27 -22.84 -6.14
C ILE A 76 -5.65 -22.60 -6.74
N TYR A 77 -5.76 -21.57 -7.58
CA TYR A 77 -6.70 -21.56 -8.68
C TYR A 77 -5.88 -21.80 -9.93
N THR A 78 -6.14 -22.96 -10.51
CA THR A 78 -5.49 -23.50 -11.69
C THR A 78 -5.66 -22.58 -12.87
N ASP A 79 -4.51 -22.33 -13.49
CA ASP A 79 -4.22 -21.80 -14.81
C ASP A 79 -4.54 -20.31 -15.07
N ASN A 80 -3.66 -19.70 -15.87
CA ASN A 80 -3.60 -18.30 -16.31
C ASN A 80 -2.81 -17.32 -15.42
N LYS A 81 -1.47 -17.47 -15.35
CA LYS A 81 -0.57 -16.43 -14.81
C LYS A 81 0.69 -16.22 -15.65
N ASN A 82 0.56 -15.42 -16.71
CA ASN A 82 1.62 -14.46 -17.04
C ASN A 82 1.32 -13.19 -16.23
N THR A 83 1.89 -13.10 -15.02
CA THR A 83 1.87 -11.86 -14.24
C THR A 83 2.97 -10.95 -14.80
N THR A 84 2.64 -10.29 -15.89
CA THR A 84 3.41 -9.16 -16.41
C THR A 84 3.27 -8.01 -15.42
N LEU A 85 4.38 -7.31 -15.20
CA LEU A 85 4.45 -6.02 -14.54
C LEU A 85 3.42 -5.07 -15.18
N ILE A 86 2.24 -4.93 -14.57
CA ILE A 86 1.23 -4.00 -15.05
C ILE A 86 1.73 -2.60 -14.69
N SER A 87 2.41 -1.96 -15.63
CA SER A 87 2.74 -0.54 -15.60
C SER A 87 1.47 0.27 -15.30
N GLU A 88 1.59 1.41 -14.61
CA GLU A 88 0.47 2.35 -14.42
C GLU A 88 -0.23 2.71 -15.75
N GLU A 89 0.48 2.55 -16.88
CA GLU A 89 -0.02 2.68 -18.25
C GLU A 89 -1.07 1.60 -18.65
N GLU A 90 -0.94 0.35 -18.21
CA GLU A 90 -1.93 -0.71 -18.49
C GLU A 90 -3.19 -0.58 -17.62
N ILE A 91 -3.06 0.00 -16.41
CA ILE A 91 -4.21 0.26 -15.50
C ILE A 91 -5.14 1.33 -16.09
N MET A 92 -4.59 2.26 -16.88
CA MET A 92 -5.37 3.29 -17.55
C MET A 92 -6.11 2.79 -18.79
N LEU A 93 -5.82 1.57 -19.26
CA LEU A 93 -6.50 0.96 -20.40
C LEU A 93 -7.72 0.14 -19.94
N LEU A 94 -8.68 0.83 -19.31
CA LEU A 94 -9.98 0.23 -19.00
C LEU A 94 -10.67 -0.17 -20.32
N LYS A 95 -10.96 -1.46 -20.48
CA LYS A 95 -11.68 -1.97 -21.65
C LYS A 95 -13.02 -1.25 -21.80
N LYS A 96 -13.32 -0.73 -23.00
CA LYS A 96 -14.62 -0.09 -23.30
C LYS A 96 -15.77 -1.05 -22.94
N GLN A 97 -16.48 -0.73 -21.87
CA GLN A 97 -17.70 -1.45 -21.48
C GLN A 97 -18.88 -0.81 -22.19
N VAL A 98 -19.55 -1.57 -23.06
CA VAL A 98 -20.70 -1.10 -23.82
C VAL A 98 -21.98 -1.63 -23.17
N LEU A 99 -22.98 -0.75 -23.05
CA LEU A 99 -24.32 -1.13 -22.56
C LEU A 99 -24.98 -2.17 -23.48
N PHE A 100 -25.75 -3.10 -22.88
CA PHE A 100 -26.57 -4.04 -23.65
C PHE A 100 -27.64 -3.31 -24.48
N PRO A 101 -28.07 -3.87 -25.63
CA PRO A 101 -29.09 -3.25 -26.48
C PRO A 101 -30.41 -2.94 -25.76
N ALA A 102 -30.86 -3.82 -24.87
CA ALA A 102 -32.07 -3.61 -24.08
C ALA A 102 -31.92 -2.40 -23.12
N THR A 103 -30.75 -2.26 -22.50
CA THR A 103 -30.41 -1.13 -21.62
C THR A 103 -30.36 0.17 -22.41
N LYS A 104 -29.74 0.18 -23.59
CA LYS A 104 -29.73 1.36 -24.48
C LYS A 104 -31.15 1.81 -24.83
N LYS A 105 -32.06 0.87 -25.15
CA LYS A 105 -33.46 1.17 -25.44
C LYS A 105 -34.22 1.71 -24.22
N HIS A 106 -33.99 1.13 -23.04
CA HIS A 106 -34.63 1.56 -21.79
C HIS A 106 -34.28 3.02 -21.45
N PHE A 107 -33.02 3.42 -21.68
CA PHE A 107 -32.53 4.78 -21.42
C PHE A 107 -32.61 5.72 -22.64
N GLY A 108 -33.19 5.28 -23.77
CA GLY A 108 -33.30 6.11 -24.97
C GLY A 108 -31.96 6.52 -25.63
N LEU A 109 -30.90 5.74 -25.40
CA LEU A 109 -29.55 5.99 -25.93
C LEU A 109 -29.42 5.42 -27.35
N PHE A 110 -29.90 6.16 -28.35
CA PHE A 110 -29.84 5.78 -29.77
C PHE A 110 -28.50 6.08 -30.44
N ARG A 111 -27.66 6.93 -29.82
CA ARG A 111 -26.31 7.30 -30.26
C ARG A 111 -25.37 7.26 -29.05
N ASP A 112 -24.07 7.09 -29.32
CA ASP A 112 -23.06 7.15 -28.25
C ASP A 112 -23.04 8.60 -27.71
N PRO A 113 -23.30 8.82 -26.40
CA PRO A 113 -23.37 10.17 -25.83
C PRO A 113 -21.99 10.80 -25.57
N PHE A 114 -20.91 10.06 -25.84
CA PHE A 114 -19.52 10.50 -25.64
C PHE A 114 -18.71 10.61 -26.95
N GLU A 115 -19.37 10.49 -28.11
CA GLU A 115 -18.81 10.89 -29.41
C GLU A 115 -18.79 12.42 -29.56
#